data_AF-A0A1G1GWS7-F1
#
_entry.id   AF-A0A1G1GWS7-F1
#
_cell.length_a   1.000
_cell.length_b   1.000
_cell.length_c   1.000
_cell.angle_alpha   90.00
_cell.angle_beta   90.00
_cell.angle_gamma   90.00
#
_symmetry.space_group_name_H-M   'P 1'
#
loop_
_entity.id
_entity.type
_entity.pdbx_description
1 polymer ?
#
loop_
_entity_poly.entity_id
_entity_poly.type
_entity_poly.pdbx_seq_one_letter_code
_entity_poly.pdbx_strand_id
1 'polypeptide(L)'
;MNGDKKKMRDGMINSRANEKKFFPYFLFEIALTSLFVVEIVLVLAVLFPSAPGREIDFSAQYQPRPEWYFLFLYQLTKYFPGKWTFVGAVLLPGLAFSLLLLAPFLERGPETRIRQRKGAAFLGFGLLLGIIALTVLSLL
;
A
#
# COMPACT_ATOMS: atom_id res chain seq x y z
N MET A 1 32.78 -18.52 -29.08
CA MET A 1 31.36 -18.26 -29.46
C MET A 1 30.36 -19.36 -29.05
N ASN A 2 30.77 -20.58 -28.67
CA ASN A 2 29.83 -21.68 -28.34
C ASN A 2 29.48 -21.80 -26.83
N GLY A 3 30.37 -21.33 -25.95
CA GLY A 3 30.20 -21.43 -24.49
C GLY A 3 29.09 -20.53 -23.92
N ASP A 4 29.00 -19.28 -24.37
CA ASP A 4 28.00 -18.32 -23.86
C ASP A 4 26.57 -18.73 -24.22
N LYS A 5 26.35 -19.24 -25.43
CA LYS A 5 25.04 -19.75 -25.87
C LYS A 5 24.59 -20.94 -25.04
N LYS A 6 25.52 -21.82 -24.64
CA LYS A 6 25.24 -22.97 -23.78
C LYS A 6 24.85 -22.49 -22.37
N LYS A 7 25.63 -21.58 -21.78
CA LYS A 7 25.34 -21.01 -20.45
C LYS A 7 23.98 -20.30 -20.39
N MET A 8 23.62 -19.55 -21.44
CA MET A 8 22.30 -18.91 -21.53
C MET A 8 21.16 -19.93 -21.68
N ARG A 9 21.34 -20.98 -22.48
CA ARG A 9 20.37 -22.07 -22.62
C ARG A 9 20.14 -22.79 -21.29
N ASP A 10 21.22 -23.15 -20.62
CA ASP A 10 21.18 -23.89 -19.35
C ASP A 10 20.52 -23.03 -18.24
N GLY A 11 20.77 -21.72 -18.24
CA GLY A 11 20.09 -20.76 -17.36
C GLY A 11 18.59 -20.64 -17.62
N MET A 12 18.17 -20.56 -18.89
CA MET A 12 16.74 -20.54 -19.26
C MET A 12 16.03 -21.84 -18.87
N ILE A 13 16.68 -23.00 -19.05
CA ILE A 13 16.12 -24.29 -18.69
C ILE A 13 15.92 -24.39 -17.17
N ASN A 14 16.91 -23.94 -16.37
CA ASN A 14 16.76 -23.89 -14.91
C ASN A 14 15.69 -22.89 -14.43
N SER A 15 15.53 -21.75 -15.10
CA SER A 15 14.48 -20.77 -14.73
C SER A 15 13.08 -21.32 -15.01
N ARG A 16 12.87 -21.95 -16.18
CA ARG A 16 11.59 -22.57 -16.52
C ARG A 16 11.27 -23.80 -15.66
N ALA A 17 12.30 -24.51 -15.19
CA ALA A 17 12.12 -25.63 -14.27
C ALA A 17 11.57 -25.19 -12.90
N ASN A 18 11.79 -23.93 -12.50
CA ASN A 18 11.36 -23.37 -11.21
C ASN A 18 10.06 -22.54 -11.30
N GLU A 19 9.51 -22.37 -12.50
CA GLU A 19 8.23 -21.67 -12.69
C GLU A 19 7.05 -22.60 -12.35
N LYS A 20 6.32 -22.26 -11.28
CA LYS A 20 5.05 -22.94 -10.95
C LYS A 20 4.06 -22.71 -12.09
N LYS A 21 3.41 -23.78 -12.56
CA LYS A 21 2.31 -23.67 -13.53
C LYS A 21 1.12 -22.94 -12.90
N PHE A 22 0.52 -22.02 -13.65
CA PHE A 22 -0.66 -21.27 -13.22
C PHE A 22 -1.80 -22.21 -12.79
N PHE A 23 -2.18 -23.15 -13.66
CA PHE A 23 -3.13 -24.20 -13.36
C PHE A 23 -2.43 -25.56 -13.27
N PRO A 24 -2.78 -26.43 -12.31
CA PRO A 24 -3.76 -26.21 -11.23
C PRO A 24 -3.17 -25.56 -9.96
N TYR A 25 -1.84 -25.51 -9.86
CA TYR A 25 -1.15 -25.26 -8.58
C TYR A 25 -1.32 -23.84 -8.04
N PHE A 26 -0.93 -22.82 -8.82
CA PHE A 26 -1.01 -21.43 -8.36
C PHE A 26 -2.46 -20.96 -8.17
N LEU A 27 -3.38 -21.42 -9.02
CA LEU A 27 -4.81 -21.15 -8.87
C LEU A 27 -5.36 -21.70 -7.55
N PHE A 28 -4.97 -22.92 -7.17
CA PHE A 28 -5.34 -23.50 -5.89
C PHE A 28 -4.74 -22.75 -4.69
N GLU A 29 -3.47 -22.32 -4.81
CA GLU A 29 -2.78 -21.49 -3.80
C GLU A 29 -3.50 -20.15 -3.58
N ILE A 30 -3.92 -19.47 -4.65
CA ILE A 30 -4.71 -18.23 -4.55
C ILE A 30 -6.08 -18.50 -3.93
N ALA A 31 -6.78 -19.56 -4.36
CA ALA A 31 -8.12 -19.88 -3.88
C ALA A 31 -8.14 -20.21 -2.38
N LEU A 32 -7.14 -20.95 -1.89
CA LEU A 32 -6.98 -21.20 -0.46
C LEU A 32 -6.64 -19.91 0.29
N THR A 33 -5.70 -19.11 -0.23
CA THR A 33 -5.31 -17.85 0.42
C THR A 33 -6.48 -16.87 0.51
N SER A 34 -7.30 -16.75 -0.54
CA SER A 34 -8.48 -15.89 -0.54
C SER A 34 -9.54 -16.39 0.45
N LEU A 35 -9.75 -17.71 0.52
CA LEU A 35 -10.65 -18.30 1.52
C LEU A 35 -10.20 -17.96 2.94
N PHE A 36 -8.91 -18.12 3.26
CA PHE A 36 -8.36 -17.76 4.57
C PHE A 36 -8.53 -16.27 4.89
N VAL A 37 -8.29 -15.38 3.91
CA VAL A 37 -8.49 -13.94 4.11
C VAL A 37 -9.95 -13.62 4.43
N VAL A 38 -10.89 -14.21 3.70
CA VAL A 38 -12.34 -14.04 3.96
C VAL A 38 -12.71 -14.57 5.34
N GLU A 39 -12.22 -15.76 5.71
CA GLU A 39 -12.47 -16.36 7.01
C GLU A 39 -11.96 -15.47 8.15
N ILE A 40 -10.74 -14.93 8.04
CA ILE A 40 -10.18 -13.99 9.03
C ILE A 40 -11.07 -12.75 9.16
N VAL A 41 -11.52 -12.16 8.06
CA VAL A 41 -12.40 -10.99 8.09
C VAL A 41 -13.74 -11.32 8.76
N LEU A 42 -14.32 -12.48 8.49
CA LEU A 42 -15.57 -12.91 9.13
C LEU A 42 -15.39 -13.14 10.64
N VAL A 43 -14.30 -13.81 11.04
CA VAL A 43 -13.96 -14.00 12.45
C VAL A 43 -13.80 -12.66 13.16
N LEU A 44 -13.07 -11.72 12.55
CA LEU A 44 -12.92 -10.37 13.10
C LEU A 44 -14.27 -9.64 13.21
N ALA A 45 -15.16 -9.77 12.22
CA ALA A 45 -16.48 -9.16 12.26
C ALA A 45 -17.38 -9.73 13.37
N VAL A 46 -17.26 -11.03 13.67
CA VAL A 46 -18.00 -11.68 14.75
C VAL A 46 -17.41 -11.32 16.13
N LEU A 47 -16.09 -11.28 16.25
CA LEU A 47 -15.39 -10.94 17.51
C LEU A 47 -15.48 -9.45 17.85
N PHE A 48 -15.52 -8.58 16.84
CA PHE A 48 -15.58 -7.13 16.99
C PHE A 48 -16.79 -6.57 16.20
N PRO A 49 -18.03 -6.82 16.65
CA PRO A 49 -19.21 -6.31 15.97
C PRO A 49 -19.17 -4.78 15.93
N SER A 50 -19.52 -4.20 14.78
CA SER A 50 -19.57 -2.74 14.67
C SER A 50 -20.67 -2.20 15.57
N ALA A 51 -20.36 -1.16 16.35
CA ALA A 51 -21.39 -0.42 17.07
C ALA A 51 -22.43 0.09 16.05
N PRO A 52 -23.74 -0.04 16.33
CA PRO A 52 -24.75 0.60 15.50
C PRO A 52 -24.41 2.10 15.40
N GLY A 53 -24.53 2.65 14.18
CA GLY A 53 -24.12 4.02 13.89
C GLY A 53 -24.70 5.00 14.91
N ARG A 54 -23.87 5.93 15.42
CA ARG A 54 -24.28 6.89 16.44
C ARG A 54 -25.49 7.68 15.94
N GLU A 55 -26.55 7.76 16.75
CA GLU A 55 -27.65 8.68 16.48
C GLU A 55 -27.10 10.11 16.36
N ILE A 56 -27.54 10.81 15.31
CA ILE A 56 -27.07 12.16 15.05
C ILE A 56 -27.76 13.11 16.03
N ASP A 57 -27.06 13.45 17.11
CA ASP A 57 -27.44 14.54 18.00
C ASP A 57 -26.93 15.87 17.44
N PHE A 58 -27.87 16.70 16.97
CA PHE A 58 -27.59 18.03 16.42
C PHE A 58 -27.18 19.06 17.50
N SER A 59 -27.35 18.75 18.78
CA SER A 59 -27.03 19.64 19.90
C SER A 59 -25.67 19.32 20.55
N ALA A 60 -25.12 18.13 20.31
CA ALA A 60 -23.84 17.71 20.85
C ALA A 60 -22.65 18.34 20.10
N GLN A 61 -21.68 18.89 20.83
CA GLN A 61 -20.36 19.17 20.26
C GLN A 61 -19.70 17.84 19.89
N TYR A 62 -19.68 17.55 18.59
CA TYR A 62 -19.05 16.36 18.02
C TYR A 62 -17.92 16.81 17.09
N GLN A 63 -16.72 16.29 17.33
CA GLN A 63 -15.61 16.44 16.40
C GLN A 63 -15.60 15.22 15.47
N PRO A 64 -16.13 15.32 14.23
CA PRO A 64 -16.16 14.20 13.31
C PRO A 64 -14.73 13.76 13.01
N ARG A 65 -14.38 12.55 13.44
CA ARG A 65 -13.16 11.86 13.03
C ARG A 65 -13.53 10.94 11.88
N PRO A 66 -12.77 10.95 10.77
CA PRO A 66 -13.03 10.04 9.67
C PRO A 66 -12.55 8.63 10.01
N GLU A 67 -12.79 7.69 9.09
CA GLU A 67 -12.34 6.30 9.23
C GLU A 67 -10.82 6.17 9.24
N TRP A 68 -10.33 5.04 9.76
CA TRP A 68 -8.90 4.80 10.04
C TRP A 68 -7.97 5.01 8.84
N TYR A 69 -8.44 4.69 7.63
CA TYR A 69 -7.68 4.87 6.38
C TYR A 69 -7.51 6.34 5.96
N PHE A 70 -8.29 7.27 6.55
CA PHE A 70 -8.17 8.72 6.32
C PHE A 70 -7.52 9.48 7.47
N LEU A 71 -7.15 8.82 8.57
CA LEU A 71 -6.60 9.51 9.75
C LEU A 71 -5.29 10.25 9.46
N PHE A 72 -4.41 9.69 8.64
CA PHE A 72 -3.17 10.38 8.25
C PHE A 72 -3.48 11.70 7.53
N LEU A 73 -4.48 11.70 6.65
CA LEU A 73 -4.89 12.86 5.87
C LEU A 73 -5.58 13.89 6.75
N TYR A 74 -6.48 13.43 7.63
CA TYR A 74 -7.12 14.27 8.64
C TYR A 74 -6.07 15.00 9.48
N GLN A 75 -5.08 14.27 10.02
CA GLN A 75 -4.02 14.89 10.80
C GLN A 75 -3.13 15.81 9.97
N LEU A 76 -2.83 15.45 8.72
CA LEU A 76 -2.09 16.32 7.80
C LEU A 76 -2.79 17.66 7.59
N THR A 77 -4.10 17.65 7.34
CA THR A 77 -4.87 18.88 7.09
C THR A 77 -4.91 19.84 8.27
N LYS A 78 -4.74 19.35 9.51
CA LYS A 78 -4.66 20.22 10.70
C LYS A 78 -3.44 21.14 10.68
N TYR A 79 -2.35 20.74 10.01
CA TYR A 79 -1.17 21.60 9.84
C TYR A 79 -1.38 22.69 8.77
N PHE A 80 -2.49 22.65 8.02
CA PHE A 80 -2.80 23.60 6.95
C PHE A 80 -4.19 24.23 7.15
N PRO A 81 -4.41 25.06 8.18
CA PRO A 81 -5.73 25.61 8.46
C PRO A 81 -6.20 26.65 7.42
N GLY A 82 -7.52 26.79 7.29
CA GLY A 82 -8.16 27.83 6.49
C GLY A 82 -7.89 27.68 4.99
N LYS A 83 -7.41 28.74 4.33
CA LYS A 83 -7.15 28.76 2.89
C LYS A 83 -6.10 27.72 2.44
N TRP A 84 -5.24 27.28 3.35
CA TRP A 84 -4.19 26.31 3.07
C TRP A 84 -4.68 24.85 3.11
N THR A 85 -5.91 24.59 3.56
CA THR A 85 -6.44 23.22 3.72
C THR A 85 -6.37 22.43 2.42
N PHE A 86 -6.59 23.08 1.27
CA PHE A 86 -6.45 22.46 -0.05
C PHE A 86 -5.05 21.88 -0.30
N VAL A 87 -4.00 22.51 0.25
CA VAL A 87 -2.62 22.05 0.10
C VAL A 87 -2.42 20.72 0.84
N GLY A 88 -2.86 20.64 2.10
CA GLY A 88 -2.79 19.42 2.89
C GLY A 88 -3.73 18.32 2.41
N ALA A 89 -4.93 18.69 1.96
CA ALA A 89 -5.98 17.75 1.57
C ALA A 89 -5.79 17.17 0.16
N VAL A 90 -5.27 17.96 -0.77
CA VAL A 90 -5.27 17.62 -2.21
C VAL A 90 -3.86 17.66 -2.80
N LEU A 91 -3.15 18.79 -2.68
CA LEU A 91 -1.86 18.94 -3.37
C LEU A 91 -0.78 17.99 -2.84
N LEU A 92 -0.61 17.90 -1.52
CA LEU A 92 0.43 17.03 -0.95
C LEU A 92 0.16 15.54 -1.21
N PRO A 93 -1.04 14.99 -0.94
CA PRO A 93 -1.35 13.61 -1.29
C PRO A 93 -1.30 13.37 -2.80
N GLY A 94 -1.80 14.30 -3.60
CA GLY A 94 -1.77 14.22 -5.06
C GLY A 94 -0.35 14.19 -5.61
N LEU A 95 0.56 14.99 -5.05
CA LEU A 95 1.97 15.00 -5.42
C LEU A 95 2.67 13.70 -5.00
N ALA A 96 2.41 13.21 -3.78
CA ALA A 96 2.94 11.92 -3.33
C ALA A 96 2.49 10.76 -4.25
N PHE A 97 1.20 10.73 -4.62
CA PHE A 97 0.68 9.74 -5.56
C PHE A 97 1.27 9.90 -6.97
N SER A 98 1.41 11.14 -7.45
CA SER A 98 2.04 11.44 -8.74
C SER A 98 3.49 10.97 -8.78
N LEU A 99 4.24 11.14 -7.68
CA LEU A 99 5.61 10.62 -7.58
C LEU A 99 5.65 9.09 -7.66
N LEU A 100 4.68 8.39 -7.05
CA LEU A 100 4.57 6.93 -7.16
C LEU A 100 4.21 6.50 -8.59
N LEU A 101 3.29 7.19 -9.26
CA LEU A 101 2.95 6.93 -10.66
C LEU A 101 4.14 7.21 -11.60
N LEU A 102 4.94 8.22 -11.28
CA LEU A 102 6.13 8.58 -12.05
C LEU A 102 7.37 7.74 -11.68
N ALA A 103 7.30 6.91 -10.64
CA ALA A 103 8.39 6.03 -10.21
C ALA A 103 9.05 5.20 -11.34
N PRO A 104 8.32 4.56 -12.28
CA PRO A 104 8.94 3.84 -13.38
C PRO A 104 9.72 4.74 -14.36
N PHE A 105 9.38 6.02 -14.46
CA PHE A 105 10.04 6.96 -15.37
C PHE A 105 11.24 7.67 -14.72
N LEU A 106 11.14 7.92 -13.42
CA LEU A 106 12.19 8.55 -12.61
C LEU A 106 13.37 7.61 -12.38
N GLU A 107 13.13 6.29 -12.32
CA GLU A 107 14.18 5.30 -12.09
C GLU A 107 14.31 4.35 -13.28
N ARG A 108 15.16 4.73 -14.24
CA ARG A 108 15.40 3.99 -15.50
C ARG A 108 16.48 2.90 -15.39
N GLY A 109 16.78 2.46 -14.17
CA GLY A 109 17.81 1.44 -13.94
C GLY A 109 17.38 0.06 -14.48
N PRO A 110 18.31 -0.76 -15.00
CA PRO A 110 18.02 -2.12 -15.45
C PRO A 110 17.70 -3.08 -14.29
N GLU A 111 17.97 -2.65 -13.06
CA GLU A 111 17.82 -3.45 -11.86
C GLU A 111 16.36 -3.50 -11.40
N THR A 112 15.79 -4.70 -11.32
CA THR A 112 14.41 -4.91 -10.85
C THR A 112 14.32 -5.14 -9.35
N ARG A 113 15.45 -5.41 -8.67
CA ARG A 113 15.47 -5.74 -7.25
C ARG A 113 15.40 -4.47 -6.39
N ILE A 114 14.47 -4.44 -5.44
CA ILE A 114 14.27 -3.31 -4.51
C ILE A 114 15.58 -2.90 -3.81
N ARG A 115 16.43 -3.87 -3.44
CA ARG A 115 17.73 -3.61 -2.77
C ARG A 115 18.72 -2.81 -3.63
N GLN A 116 18.61 -2.89 -4.95
CA GLN A 116 19.45 -2.13 -5.90
C GLN A 116 18.84 -0.77 -6.24
N ARG A 117 17.53 -0.59 -6.01
CA ARG A 117 16.75 0.64 -6.24
C ARG A 117 16.66 1.51 -4.97
N LYS A 118 17.84 1.90 -4.43
CA LYS A 118 17.92 2.57 -3.11
C LYS A 118 17.13 3.88 -3.05
N GLY A 119 17.07 4.63 -4.15
CA GLY A 119 16.36 5.92 -4.22
C GLY A 119 14.84 5.76 -4.12
N ALA A 120 14.23 4.95 -5.00
CA ALA A 120 12.79 4.73 -4.93
C ALA A 120 12.37 3.94 -3.68
N ALA A 121 13.20 3.00 -3.22
CA ALA A 121 12.94 2.31 -1.96
C ALA A 121 12.88 3.32 -0.80
N PHE A 122 13.86 4.21 -0.69
CA PHE A 122 13.88 5.24 0.34
C PHE A 122 12.65 6.16 0.28
N LEU A 123 12.28 6.64 -0.92
CA LEU A 123 11.08 7.46 -1.09
C LEU A 123 9.80 6.72 -0.72
N GLY A 124 9.63 5.48 -1.19
CA GLY A 124 8.44 4.67 -0.91
C GLY A 124 8.30 4.35 0.59
N PHE A 125 9.38 3.92 1.24
CA PHE A 125 9.39 3.69 2.68
C PHE A 125 9.19 5.00 3.47
N GLY A 126 9.76 6.11 3.02
CA GLY A 126 9.56 7.42 3.65
C GLY A 126 8.10 7.88 3.61
N LEU A 127 7.43 7.73 2.46
CA LEU A 127 6.01 8.01 2.33
C LEU A 127 5.15 7.12 3.24
N LEU A 128 5.47 5.82 3.27
CA LEU A 128 4.76 4.86 4.11
C LEU A 128 4.93 5.17 5.61
N LEU A 129 6.16 5.48 6.04
CA LEU A 129 6.43 5.90 7.42
C LEU A 129 5.73 7.21 7.75
N GLY A 130 5.66 8.17 6.83
CA GLY A 130 4.90 9.41 7.00
C GLY A 130 3.42 9.16 7.24
N ILE A 131 2.80 8.27 6.44
CA ILE A 131 1.39 7.88 6.61
C ILE A 131 1.17 7.22 7.99
N ILE A 132 2.03 6.28 8.38
CA ILE A 132 1.94 5.62 9.69
C ILE A 132 2.10 6.63 10.82
N ALA A 133 3.13 7.49 10.77
CA ALA A 133 3.40 8.49 11.79
C ALA A 133 2.22 9.46 11.97
N LEU A 134 1.65 9.96 10.87
CA LEU A 134 0.48 10.85 10.91
C LEU A 134 -0.77 10.12 11.41
N THR A 135 -0.96 8.84 11.06
CA THR A 135 -2.07 8.03 11.56
C THR A 135 -1.98 7.84 13.07
N VAL A 136 -0.79 7.47 13.58
CA VAL A 136 -0.55 7.32 15.01
C VAL A 136 -0.75 8.66 15.73
N LEU A 137 -0.22 9.75 15.18
CA LEU A 137 -0.37 11.08 15.77
C LEU A 137 -1.83 11.56 15.77
N SER A 138 -2.66 11.08 14.84
CA SER A 138 -4.11 11.35 14.85
C SER A 138 -4.86 10.62 15.96
N LEU A 139 -4.31 9.51 16.46
CA LEU A 139 -4.93 8.68 17.50
C LEU A 139 -4.54 9.13 18.90
N LEU A 140 -3.38 9.79 19.04
CA LEU A 140 -2.94 10.49 20.25
C LEU A 140 -3.75 11.76 20.49
#